data_AF-A0A370S414-F1
#
_entry.id   AF-A0A370S414-F1
#
_cell.length_a   1.000
_cell.length_b   1.000
_cell.length_c   1.000
_cell.angle_alpha   90.00
_cell.angle_beta   90.00
_cell.angle_gamma   90.00
#
_symmetry.space_group_name_H-M   'P 1'
#
loop_
_entity.id
_entity.type
_entity.pdbx_description
1 polymer ?
#
loop_
_entity_poly.entity_id
_entity_poly.type
_entity_poly.pdbx_seq_one_letter_code
_entity_poly.pdbx_strand_id
1 'polypeptide(L)'
;MSTLNAFALPALLNDAGQLDQTFARGGVAQVYFAGSLSSLTEDVALDAQGRILVAAKVGVAEGSRFGLARLLEDGSADLSFGNQGSVIDTFTHGFEAMAGKVQALADGRILLAGLHYENSHRTLPALALFDAQGNPDQTFGDNGRQVVRLPGDLSMGTRDTWLPPGVPGAEACDFAVQEDGHILLIANHHFELADHAGMLIRLKPDGSLDETFNGRGFVMIRHLLLNTWLNSLLLQADGRIVVGGSIDFPQQGLLARYLPEGCLDESFAVDGFMAFTAQGKSALVSQILESTESLHCFGSSRDPIRCLALTLHLNGRPDSHINNGQPQLLEIGPSGCQWSAAQRMADGRMIAVGATLGGVEADFIVARYRTDGSLDPSFGHGRGWLRTRLGRSLDTANSLAVQPDGAILVGGYSLDGNYRAMVARYLNH
;
A
#
# COMPACT_ATOMS: atom_id res chain seq x y z
N MET A 1 -38.27 18.64 -47.38
CA MET A 1 -37.59 17.37 -47.09
C MET A 1 -36.54 17.62 -46.03
N SER A 2 -36.68 16.93 -44.90
CA SER A 2 -35.67 16.55 -43.90
C SER A 2 -34.60 17.58 -43.48
N THR A 3 -34.87 18.28 -42.38
CA THR A 3 -33.83 18.83 -41.50
C THR A 3 -33.34 17.70 -40.58
N LEU A 4 -32.11 17.24 -40.78
CA LEU A 4 -31.42 16.33 -39.87
C LEU A 4 -31.13 17.07 -38.55
N ASN A 5 -31.89 16.76 -37.51
CA ASN A 5 -31.53 17.13 -36.15
C ASN A 5 -30.37 16.23 -35.70
N ALA A 6 -29.17 16.79 -35.68
CA ALA A 6 -28.06 16.19 -34.94
C ALA A 6 -28.41 16.26 -33.45
N PHE A 7 -28.79 15.12 -32.88
CA PHE A 7 -28.83 14.98 -31.42
C PHE A 7 -27.39 15.05 -30.93
N ALA A 8 -27.00 16.20 -30.37
CA ALA A 8 -25.85 16.25 -29.49
C ALA A 8 -26.18 15.34 -28.30
N LEU A 9 -25.44 14.24 -28.15
CA LEU A 9 -25.41 13.50 -26.89
C LEU A 9 -25.05 14.51 -25.79
N PRO A 10 -25.77 14.55 -24.66
CA PRO A 10 -25.35 15.39 -23.55
C PRO A 10 -23.91 15.03 -23.19
N ALA A 11 -23.05 16.04 -23.04
CA ALA A 11 -21.73 15.83 -22.48
C ALA A 11 -21.89 15.06 -21.17
N LEU A 12 -21.11 13.98 -20.99
CA LEU A 12 -21.05 13.29 -19.71
C LEU A 12 -20.77 14.34 -18.63
N LEU A 13 -21.71 14.50 -17.70
CA LEU A 13 -21.48 15.25 -16.47
C LEU A 13 -20.49 14.42 -15.66
N ASN A 14 -19.22 14.75 -15.83
CA ASN A 14 -18.11 14.21 -15.07
C ASN A 14 -18.12 14.90 -13.71
N ASP A 15 -18.65 14.22 -12.69
CA ASP A 15 -18.57 14.73 -11.32
C ASP A 15 -17.34 14.13 -10.62
N ALA A 16 -16.63 14.95 -9.85
CA ALA A 16 -15.51 14.54 -9.03
C ALA A 16 -15.82 13.28 -8.18
N GLY A 17 -15.02 12.24 -8.38
CA GLY A 17 -15.12 10.95 -7.72
C GLY A 17 -15.93 9.90 -8.47
N GLN A 18 -16.50 10.20 -9.64
CA GLN A 18 -17.09 9.16 -10.48
C GLN A 18 -16.03 8.32 -11.19
N LEU A 19 -16.39 7.08 -11.54
CA LEU A 19 -15.57 6.23 -12.39
C LEU A 19 -15.39 6.88 -13.76
N ASP A 20 -14.15 6.98 -14.21
CA ASP A 20 -13.82 7.49 -15.52
C ASP A 20 -14.23 6.52 -16.62
N GLN A 21 -15.32 6.83 -17.31
CA GLN A 21 -15.88 5.97 -18.35
C GLN A 21 -14.97 5.80 -19.58
N THR A 22 -13.92 6.60 -19.73
CA THR A 22 -12.94 6.49 -20.82
C THR A 22 -11.84 5.49 -20.52
N PHE A 23 -11.68 5.07 -19.26
CA PHE A 23 -10.68 4.10 -18.84
C PHE A 23 -11.22 2.67 -18.95
N ALA A 24 -10.50 1.83 -19.70
CA ALA A 24 -10.81 0.42 -19.94
C ALA A 24 -12.32 0.20 -20.21
N ARG A 25 -12.96 -0.71 -19.46
CA ARG A 25 -14.40 -0.97 -19.59
C ARG A 25 -15.16 -0.29 -18.46
N GLY A 26 -15.66 0.91 -18.73
CA GLY A 26 -16.53 1.65 -17.79
C GLY A 26 -15.81 2.14 -16.53
N GLY A 27 -14.51 2.42 -16.64
CA GLY A 27 -13.66 2.89 -15.54
C GLY A 27 -12.93 1.79 -14.79
N VAL A 28 -13.04 0.53 -15.23
CA VAL A 28 -12.43 -0.62 -14.53
C VAL A 28 -11.69 -1.51 -15.53
N ALA A 29 -10.43 -1.80 -15.20
CA ALA A 29 -9.59 -2.76 -15.88
C ALA A 29 -9.45 -4.02 -15.02
N GLN A 30 -9.71 -5.19 -15.61
CA GLN A 30 -9.28 -6.46 -15.05
C GLN A 30 -7.85 -6.74 -15.48
N VAL A 31 -6.96 -6.98 -14.51
CA VAL A 31 -5.56 -7.29 -14.77
C VAL A 31 -5.41 -8.77 -15.06
N TYR A 32 -4.80 -9.09 -16.20
CA TYR A 32 -4.64 -10.48 -16.64
C TYR A 32 -3.22 -10.99 -16.38
N PHE A 33 -3.14 -12.12 -15.68
CA PHE A 33 -1.93 -12.91 -15.49
C PHE A 33 -2.13 -14.26 -16.18
N ALA A 34 -1.35 -14.53 -17.23
CA ALA A 34 -1.51 -15.71 -18.06
C ALA A 34 -1.38 -17.01 -17.24
N GLY A 35 -2.36 -17.92 -17.37
CA GLY A 35 -2.39 -19.19 -16.64
C GLY A 35 -2.78 -19.10 -15.16
N SER A 36 -3.14 -17.91 -14.66
CA SER A 36 -3.58 -17.74 -13.27
C SER A 36 -4.95 -18.35 -12.98
N LEU A 37 -5.06 -18.99 -11.82
CA LEU A 37 -6.31 -19.45 -11.21
C LEU A 37 -6.97 -18.33 -10.39
N SER A 38 -6.15 -17.48 -9.77
CA SER A 38 -6.57 -16.30 -9.02
C SER A 38 -5.53 -15.19 -9.09
N SER A 39 -5.94 -13.95 -8.86
CA SER A 39 -5.04 -12.79 -8.78
C SER A 39 -5.60 -11.74 -7.83
N LEU A 40 -4.72 -11.12 -7.04
CA LEU A 40 -5.05 -10.06 -6.10
C LEU A 40 -4.06 -8.91 -6.31
N THR A 41 -4.53 -7.73 -6.71
CA THR A 41 -3.68 -6.54 -6.77
C THR A 41 -3.37 -6.10 -5.34
N GLU A 42 -2.10 -6.01 -5.00
CA GLU A 42 -1.64 -5.47 -3.71
C GLU A 42 -1.21 -4.01 -3.86
N ASP A 43 -0.59 -3.66 -4.99
CA ASP A 43 -0.12 -2.30 -5.22
C ASP A 43 -0.20 -1.85 -6.68
N VAL A 44 -0.41 -0.55 -6.89
CA VAL A 44 -0.38 0.12 -8.19
C VAL A 44 0.56 1.30 -8.15
N ALA A 45 1.40 1.42 -9.17
CA ALA A 45 2.31 2.56 -9.33
C ALA A 45 2.30 3.06 -10.77
N LEU A 46 2.79 4.28 -10.96
CA LEU A 46 3.00 4.86 -12.29
C LEU A 46 4.49 4.84 -12.63
N ASP A 47 4.81 4.57 -13.88
CA ASP A 47 6.13 4.88 -14.42
C ASP A 47 6.20 6.29 -15.02
N ALA A 48 7.40 6.70 -15.43
CA ALA A 48 7.64 8.03 -15.99
C ALA A 48 6.92 8.29 -17.34
N GLN A 49 6.31 7.27 -17.96
CA GLN A 49 5.50 7.40 -19.17
C GLN A 49 4.00 7.41 -18.86
N GLY A 50 3.60 7.37 -17.59
CA GLY A 50 2.19 7.31 -17.19
C GLY A 50 1.55 5.93 -17.35
N ARG A 51 2.35 4.89 -17.65
CA ARG A 51 1.86 3.51 -17.67
C ARG A 51 1.70 3.01 -16.23
N ILE A 52 0.82 2.04 -16.05
CA ILE A 52 0.39 1.56 -14.75
C ILE A 52 1.10 0.23 -14.48
N LEU A 53 1.90 0.18 -13.43
CA LEU A 53 2.48 -1.04 -12.89
C LEU A 53 1.55 -1.63 -11.83
N VAL A 54 1.39 -2.94 -11.83
CA VAL A 54 0.53 -3.66 -10.89
C VAL A 54 1.32 -4.79 -10.23
N ALA A 55 1.51 -4.70 -8.92
CA ALA A 55 2.01 -5.81 -8.09
C ALA A 55 0.84 -6.66 -7.60
N ALA A 56 0.98 -7.98 -7.70
CA ALA A 56 -0.08 -8.91 -7.31
C ALA A 56 0.43 -10.17 -6.63
N LYS A 57 -0.46 -10.79 -5.85
CA LYS A 57 -0.41 -12.21 -5.52
C LYS A 57 -1.16 -13.00 -6.60
N VAL A 58 -0.49 -13.95 -7.24
CA VAL A 58 -1.05 -14.75 -8.33
C VAL A 58 -1.11 -16.21 -7.92
N GLY A 59 -2.30 -16.80 -7.91
CA GLY A 59 -2.49 -18.23 -7.67
C GLY A 59 -2.35 -19.02 -8.97
N VAL A 60 -1.50 -20.04 -8.96
CA VAL A 60 -1.32 -21.03 -10.04
C VAL A 60 -1.52 -22.45 -9.49
N ALA A 61 -1.44 -23.46 -10.34
CA ALA A 61 -1.66 -24.86 -9.92
C ALA A 61 -0.67 -25.32 -8.84
N GLU A 62 0.55 -24.79 -8.88
CA GLU A 62 1.67 -25.11 -7.99
C GLU A 62 1.82 -24.10 -6.81
N GLY A 63 0.73 -23.44 -6.41
CA GLY A 63 0.71 -22.49 -5.28
C GLY A 63 0.70 -21.02 -5.71
N SER A 64 1.12 -20.11 -4.83
CA SER A 64 1.17 -18.67 -5.12
C SER A 64 2.51 -18.21 -5.69
N ARG A 65 2.45 -17.17 -6.54
CA ARG A 65 3.56 -16.51 -7.22
C ARG A 65 3.42 -15.00 -7.05
N PHE A 66 4.54 -14.29 -7.12
CA PHE A 66 4.46 -12.85 -7.30
C PHE A 66 4.06 -12.56 -8.75
N GLY A 67 3.24 -11.53 -8.94
CA GLY A 67 2.86 -11.00 -10.24
C GLY A 67 3.30 -9.55 -10.38
N LEU A 68 3.83 -9.21 -11.56
CA LEU A 68 4.07 -7.84 -12.00
C LEU A 68 3.45 -7.66 -13.38
N ALA A 69 2.41 -6.84 -13.51
CA ALA A 69 1.79 -6.53 -14.79
C ALA A 69 1.98 -5.06 -15.15
N ARG A 70 1.87 -4.75 -16.45
CA ARG A 70 1.83 -3.37 -16.94
C ARG A 70 0.61 -3.12 -17.81
N LEU A 71 -0.10 -2.03 -17.50
CA LEU A 71 -1.18 -1.49 -18.32
C LEU A 71 -0.74 -0.16 -18.96
N LEU A 72 -1.32 0.17 -20.09
CA LEU A 72 -1.27 1.49 -20.69
C LEU A 72 -2.12 2.48 -19.88
N GLU A 73 -1.96 3.77 -20.16
CA GLU A 73 -2.68 4.86 -19.49
C GLU A 73 -4.21 4.75 -19.60
N ASP A 74 -4.69 4.14 -20.69
CA ASP A 74 -6.12 3.89 -20.95
C ASP A 74 -6.65 2.62 -20.23
N GLY A 75 -5.80 1.91 -19.50
CA GLY A 75 -6.13 0.70 -18.74
C GLY A 75 -6.08 -0.59 -19.57
N SER A 76 -5.74 -0.53 -20.85
CA SER A 76 -5.49 -1.74 -21.65
C SER A 76 -4.14 -2.38 -21.29
N ALA A 77 -3.99 -3.69 -21.51
CA ALA A 77 -2.75 -4.39 -21.18
C ALA A 77 -1.60 -3.98 -22.13
N ASP A 78 -0.42 -3.66 -21.59
CA ASP A 78 0.78 -3.45 -22.40
C ASP A 78 1.42 -4.79 -22.76
N LEU A 79 0.99 -5.39 -23.88
CA LEU A 79 1.44 -6.71 -24.31
C LEU A 79 2.94 -6.81 -24.63
N SER A 80 3.67 -5.68 -24.68
CA SER A 80 5.12 -5.67 -24.87
C SER A 80 5.92 -5.92 -23.60
N PHE A 81 5.27 -5.91 -22.43
CA PHE A 81 5.92 -6.11 -21.13
C PHE A 81 5.94 -7.58 -20.73
N GLY A 82 7.09 -8.06 -20.26
CA GLY A 82 7.27 -9.43 -19.79
C GLY A 82 6.76 -10.46 -20.80
N ASN A 83 5.93 -11.39 -20.33
CA ASN A 83 5.21 -12.33 -21.17
C ASN A 83 3.75 -11.88 -21.33
N GLN A 84 3.43 -11.30 -22.49
CA GLN A 84 2.07 -10.85 -22.85
C GLN A 84 1.46 -9.86 -21.83
N GLY A 85 2.28 -8.94 -21.31
CA GLY A 85 1.86 -7.89 -20.38
C GLY A 85 2.10 -8.18 -18.91
N SER A 86 2.68 -9.34 -18.56
CA SER A 86 2.95 -9.68 -17.17
C SER A 86 4.18 -10.56 -16.96
N VAL A 87 4.70 -10.51 -15.74
CA VAL A 87 5.71 -11.42 -15.17
C VAL A 87 5.02 -12.16 -14.03
N ILE A 88 5.17 -13.48 -14.00
CA ILE A 88 4.68 -14.35 -12.92
C ILE A 88 5.84 -15.25 -12.51
N ASP A 89 6.35 -15.09 -11.30
CA ASP A 89 7.57 -15.79 -10.87
C ASP A 89 7.68 -15.92 -9.34
N THR A 90 8.82 -16.41 -8.89
CA THR A 90 9.21 -16.69 -7.51
C THR A 90 10.53 -15.97 -7.19
N PHE A 91 10.74 -15.62 -5.92
CA PHE A 91 12.04 -15.11 -5.48
C PHE A 91 13.10 -16.21 -5.46
N THR A 92 12.68 -17.45 -5.17
CA THR A 92 13.52 -18.65 -5.24
C THR A 92 12.70 -19.79 -5.80
N HIS A 93 13.29 -20.53 -6.75
CA HIS A 93 12.62 -21.62 -7.44
C HIS A 93 12.07 -22.68 -6.46
N GLY A 94 10.83 -23.11 -6.70
CA GLY A 94 10.17 -24.16 -5.90
C GLY A 94 9.43 -23.67 -4.66
N PHE A 95 9.47 -22.37 -4.37
CA PHE A 95 8.78 -21.76 -3.24
C PHE A 95 7.62 -20.87 -3.68
N GLU A 96 6.67 -20.68 -2.79
CA GLU A 96 5.58 -19.73 -3.02
C GLU A 96 6.05 -18.29 -2.81
N ALA A 97 5.37 -17.35 -3.46
CA ALA A 97 5.68 -15.93 -3.36
C ALA A 97 4.43 -15.06 -3.54
N MET A 98 4.52 -13.80 -3.11
CA MET A 98 3.59 -12.74 -3.51
C MET A 98 4.33 -11.42 -3.67
N ALA A 99 3.82 -10.53 -4.54
CA ALA A 99 4.25 -9.14 -4.56
C ALA A 99 3.36 -8.32 -3.63
N GLY A 100 3.96 -7.42 -2.84
CA GLY A 100 3.25 -6.50 -1.94
C GLY A 100 3.32 -5.04 -2.39
N LYS A 101 4.46 -4.59 -2.93
CA LYS A 101 4.67 -3.20 -3.39
C LYS A 101 5.49 -3.15 -4.67
N VAL A 102 5.23 -2.16 -5.51
CA VAL A 102 6.00 -1.86 -6.73
C VAL A 102 6.36 -0.37 -6.81
N GLN A 103 7.55 -0.07 -7.30
CA GLN A 103 7.99 1.29 -7.58
C GLN A 103 8.78 1.33 -8.90
N ALA A 104 8.42 2.26 -9.78
CA ALA A 104 9.30 2.65 -10.89
C ALA A 104 10.42 3.54 -10.35
N LEU A 105 11.67 3.16 -10.62
CA LEU A 105 12.86 3.93 -10.26
C LEU A 105 13.12 5.02 -11.29
N ALA A 106 13.89 6.05 -10.91
CA ALA A 106 14.19 7.20 -11.76
C ALA A 106 14.95 6.84 -13.05
N ASP A 107 15.69 5.72 -13.05
CA ASP A 107 16.41 5.18 -14.20
C ASP A 107 15.56 4.29 -15.12
N GLY A 108 14.26 4.11 -14.80
CA GLY A 108 13.32 3.29 -15.56
C GLY A 108 13.29 1.82 -15.16
N ARG A 109 14.11 1.38 -14.21
CA ARG A 109 13.99 0.04 -13.61
C ARG A 109 12.76 -0.03 -12.71
N ILE A 110 12.32 -1.25 -12.42
CA ILE A 110 11.13 -1.51 -11.60
C ILE A 110 11.55 -2.35 -10.40
N LEU A 111 11.43 -1.78 -9.20
CA LEU A 111 11.66 -2.49 -7.96
C LEU A 111 10.35 -3.02 -7.42
N LEU A 112 10.34 -4.29 -7.06
CA LEU A 112 9.20 -5.01 -6.49
C LEU A 112 9.62 -5.59 -5.13
N ALA A 113 8.81 -5.38 -4.10
CA ALA A 113 8.97 -6.05 -2.82
C ALA A 113 7.76 -6.92 -2.51
N GLY A 114 7.97 -7.96 -1.74
CA GLY A 114 6.92 -8.86 -1.33
C GLY A 114 7.44 -9.94 -0.39
N LEU A 115 6.77 -11.09 -0.40
CA LEU A 115 7.03 -12.16 0.54
C LEU A 115 7.46 -13.44 -0.18
N HIS A 116 8.47 -14.07 0.38
CA HIS A 116 8.95 -15.40 0.04
C HIS A 116 8.50 -16.39 1.12
N TYR A 117 7.78 -17.43 0.73
CA TYR A 117 7.28 -18.45 1.65
C TYR A 117 8.15 -19.71 1.57
N GLU A 118 9.02 -19.92 2.57
CA GLU A 118 9.82 -21.15 2.66
C GLU A 118 8.96 -22.38 2.96
N ASN A 119 7.89 -22.18 3.73
CA ASN A 119 6.88 -23.19 4.05
C ASN A 119 5.67 -22.49 4.70
N SER A 120 4.66 -23.28 5.11
CA SER A 120 3.44 -22.80 5.79
C SER A 120 3.69 -22.02 7.09
N HIS A 121 4.89 -22.16 7.67
CA HIS A 121 5.29 -21.57 8.95
C HIS A 121 6.41 -20.57 8.80
N ARG A 122 6.85 -20.18 7.59
CA ARG A 122 7.95 -19.22 7.48
C ARG A 122 7.85 -18.36 6.25
N THR A 123 7.95 -17.06 6.51
CA THR A 123 7.89 -16.02 5.51
C THR A 123 9.08 -15.09 5.69
N LEU A 124 9.71 -14.71 4.58
CA LEU A 124 10.81 -13.74 4.53
C LEU A 124 10.44 -12.62 3.58
N PRO A 125 10.80 -11.36 3.88
CA PRO A 125 10.66 -10.30 2.91
C PRO A 125 11.66 -10.53 1.77
N ALA A 126 11.26 -10.20 0.56
CA ALA A 126 12.07 -10.40 -0.62
C ALA A 126 11.82 -9.30 -1.66
N LEU A 127 12.84 -9.02 -2.47
CA LEU A 127 12.81 -8.03 -3.52
C LEU A 127 13.16 -8.65 -4.87
N ALA A 128 12.64 -8.07 -5.93
CA ALA A 128 13.07 -8.34 -7.28
C ALA A 128 13.22 -7.03 -8.04
N LEU A 129 14.28 -6.92 -8.84
CA LEU A 129 14.55 -5.76 -9.68
C LEU A 129 14.43 -6.17 -11.14
N PHE A 130 13.69 -5.37 -11.91
CA PHE A 130 13.47 -5.60 -13.33
C PHE A 130 13.91 -4.38 -14.14
N ASP A 131 14.27 -4.62 -15.40
CA ASP A 131 14.38 -3.57 -16.40
C ASP A 131 12.99 -3.02 -16.79
N ALA A 132 12.99 -2.00 -17.67
CA ALA A 132 11.78 -1.39 -18.19
C ALA A 132 10.94 -2.31 -19.09
N GLN A 133 11.39 -3.53 -19.40
CA GLN A 133 10.66 -4.53 -20.20
C GLN A 133 10.18 -5.70 -19.34
N GLY A 134 10.49 -5.73 -18.04
CA GLY A 134 10.09 -6.79 -17.13
C GLY A 134 11.07 -7.97 -17.08
N ASN A 135 12.28 -7.81 -17.62
CA ASN A 135 13.33 -8.81 -17.47
C ASN A 135 14.08 -8.58 -16.14
N PRO A 136 14.45 -9.64 -15.40
CA PRO A 136 15.22 -9.50 -14.17
C PRO A 136 16.58 -8.80 -14.39
N ASP A 137 16.91 -7.82 -13.56
CA ASP A 137 18.20 -7.14 -13.55
C ASP A 137 19.24 -8.04 -12.86
N GLN A 138 20.12 -8.67 -13.66
CA GLN A 138 21.09 -9.65 -13.15
C GLN A 138 22.13 -9.08 -12.19
N THR A 139 22.22 -7.76 -12.05
CA THR A 139 23.17 -7.10 -11.12
C THR A 139 22.63 -7.00 -9.69
N PHE A 140 21.36 -7.32 -9.47
CA PHE A 140 20.69 -7.22 -8.17
C PHE A 140 20.53 -8.59 -7.52
N GLY A 141 21.04 -8.76 -6.30
CA GLY A 141 20.96 -9.99 -5.53
C GLY A 141 21.41 -11.23 -6.31
N ASP A 142 20.63 -12.31 -6.22
CA ASP A 142 20.76 -13.51 -7.03
C ASP A 142 19.94 -13.38 -8.33
N ASN A 143 20.60 -12.92 -9.40
CA ASN A 143 20.03 -12.83 -10.75
C ASN A 143 18.71 -12.02 -10.82
N GLY A 144 18.67 -10.88 -10.14
CA GLY A 144 17.54 -9.96 -10.09
C GLY A 144 16.60 -10.17 -8.91
N ARG A 145 16.95 -11.06 -7.96
CA ARG A 145 16.10 -11.41 -6.81
C ARG A 145 16.91 -11.43 -5.53
N GLN A 146 16.33 -10.94 -4.45
CA GLN A 146 16.95 -10.95 -3.13
C GLN A 146 15.96 -11.39 -2.08
N VAL A 147 16.16 -12.57 -1.50
CA VAL A 147 15.49 -12.95 -0.25
C VAL A 147 16.29 -12.36 0.91
N VAL A 148 15.64 -11.54 1.73
CA VAL A 148 16.31 -10.85 2.84
C VAL A 148 16.34 -11.75 4.06
N ARG A 149 17.55 -12.05 4.53
CA ARG A 149 17.79 -12.85 5.74
C ARG A 149 18.56 -12.01 6.73
N LEU A 150 18.00 -11.88 7.92
CA LEU A 150 18.59 -11.16 9.04
C LEU A 150 19.44 -12.12 9.90
N PRO A 151 20.58 -11.65 10.43
CA PRO A 151 21.47 -12.44 11.27
C PRO A 151 20.85 -12.75 12.65
N GLY A 152 21.41 -13.74 13.34
CA GLY A 152 21.06 -14.05 14.74
C GLY A 152 19.67 -14.67 14.89
N ASP A 153 19.31 -15.60 14.00
CA ASP A 153 18.03 -16.32 13.97
C ASP A 153 16.77 -15.45 13.80
N LEU A 154 16.93 -14.15 13.54
CA LEU A 154 15.82 -13.22 13.26
C LEU A 154 15.13 -13.47 11.91
N SER A 155 15.44 -14.57 11.24
CA SER A 155 14.76 -15.06 10.04
C SER A 155 14.19 -16.47 10.22
N MET A 156 14.33 -17.03 11.42
CA MET A 156 13.87 -18.38 11.77
C MET A 156 12.47 -18.38 12.38
N GLY A 157 11.92 -17.19 12.63
CA GLY A 157 10.60 -16.96 13.17
C GLY A 157 9.47 -17.71 12.47
N THR A 158 8.50 -18.16 13.27
CA THR A 158 7.33 -18.89 12.75
C THR A 158 6.26 -17.95 12.24
N ARG A 159 5.53 -18.30 11.20
CA ARG A 159 4.35 -17.58 10.69
C ARG A 159 3.11 -18.04 11.46
N ASP A 160 2.17 -17.12 11.71
CA ASP A 160 0.85 -17.46 12.27
C ASP A 160 0.03 -18.28 11.27
N THR A 161 -0.08 -19.59 11.51
CA THR A 161 -0.76 -20.53 10.61
C THR A 161 -2.26 -20.35 10.53
N TRP A 162 -2.86 -19.68 11.52
CA TRP A 162 -4.30 -19.42 11.57
C TRP A 162 -4.72 -18.29 10.61
N LEU A 163 -3.77 -17.47 10.14
CA LEU A 163 -4.03 -16.48 9.10
C LEU A 163 -3.75 -17.11 7.71
N PRO A 164 -4.59 -16.85 6.70
CA PRO A 164 -4.23 -17.10 5.31
C PRO A 164 -2.94 -16.35 4.92
N PRO A 165 -2.08 -16.89 4.03
CA PRO A 165 -0.92 -16.15 3.54
C PRO A 165 -1.34 -14.86 2.82
N GLY A 166 -0.63 -13.77 3.06
CA GLY A 166 -0.84 -12.47 2.44
C GLY A 166 -1.95 -11.63 3.05
N VAL A 167 -2.30 -11.84 4.32
CA VAL A 167 -3.28 -10.98 5.00
C VAL A 167 -2.69 -9.57 5.17
N PRO A 168 -3.29 -8.54 4.55
CA PRO A 168 -2.83 -7.16 4.69
C PRO A 168 -2.76 -6.75 6.16
N GLY A 169 -1.67 -6.08 6.53
CA GLY A 169 -1.39 -5.65 7.89
C GLY A 169 -0.57 -6.63 8.72
N ALA A 170 -0.94 -7.92 8.70
CA ALA A 170 -0.18 -8.94 9.43
C ALA A 170 1.13 -9.31 8.71
N GLU A 171 1.07 -9.41 7.38
CA GLU A 171 2.18 -9.78 6.51
C GLU A 171 2.58 -8.61 5.59
N ALA A 172 2.67 -7.40 6.15
CA ALA A 172 3.05 -6.22 5.38
C ALA A 172 4.54 -6.26 4.98
N CYS A 173 4.79 -5.89 3.73
CA CYS A 173 6.11 -5.61 3.20
C CYS A 173 6.04 -4.34 2.35
N ASP A 174 6.63 -3.27 2.85
CA ASP A 174 6.63 -1.95 2.25
C ASP A 174 8.08 -1.45 2.16
N PHE A 175 8.39 -0.58 1.21
CA PHE A 175 9.73 -0.06 1.01
C PHE A 175 9.73 1.39 0.50
N ALA A 176 10.85 2.07 0.70
CA ALA A 176 11.19 3.31 0.01
C ALA A 176 12.64 3.28 -0.43
N VAL A 177 12.94 3.99 -1.52
CA VAL A 177 14.29 4.10 -2.07
C VAL A 177 14.85 5.49 -1.73
N GLN A 178 16.03 5.53 -1.13
CA GLN A 178 16.77 6.75 -0.82
C GLN A 178 17.44 7.30 -2.09
N GLU A 179 17.80 8.58 -2.08
CA GLU A 179 18.43 9.22 -3.26
C GLU A 179 19.75 8.56 -3.70
N ASP A 180 20.48 7.96 -2.76
CA ASP A 180 21.72 7.23 -3.00
C ASP A 180 21.50 5.78 -3.48
N GLY A 181 20.25 5.38 -3.67
CA GLY A 181 19.84 4.05 -4.13
C GLY A 181 19.72 3.00 -3.03
N HIS A 182 19.99 3.32 -1.76
CA HIS A 182 19.70 2.41 -0.67
C HIS A 182 18.19 2.18 -0.55
N ILE A 183 17.82 0.98 -0.13
CA ILE A 183 16.43 0.55 -0.04
C ILE A 183 16.09 0.37 1.43
N LEU A 184 15.16 1.17 1.93
CA LEU A 184 14.54 0.98 3.23
C LEU A 184 13.34 0.05 3.08
N LEU A 185 13.25 -0.94 3.95
CA LEU A 185 12.26 -2.01 3.87
C LEU A 185 11.66 -2.24 5.25
N ILE A 186 10.33 -2.33 5.35
CA ILE A 186 9.67 -2.83 6.56
C ILE A 186 9.13 -4.24 6.35
N ALA A 187 9.19 -5.02 7.42
CA ALA A 187 8.60 -6.34 7.50
C ALA A 187 8.17 -6.64 8.94
N ASN A 188 7.08 -7.38 9.10
CA ASN A 188 6.69 -7.90 10.41
C ASN A 188 7.32 -9.28 10.60
N HIS A 189 8.06 -9.45 11.69
CA HIS A 189 8.71 -10.71 12.06
C HIS A 189 8.11 -11.28 13.35
N HIS A 190 8.04 -12.60 13.43
CA HIS A 190 7.45 -13.33 14.56
C HIS A 190 8.47 -14.33 15.10
N PHE A 191 9.06 -14.06 16.26
CA PHE A 191 10.22 -14.81 16.75
C PHE A 191 9.82 -16.11 17.46
N GLU A 192 8.82 -16.04 18.32
CA GLU A 192 8.22 -17.16 19.06
C GLU A 192 6.71 -16.92 19.19
N LEU A 193 5.92 -17.93 19.58
CA LEU A 193 4.48 -17.80 19.82
C LEU A 193 4.16 -16.53 20.64
N ALA A 194 3.50 -15.57 19.98
CA ALA A 194 3.06 -14.28 20.52
C ALA A 194 4.16 -13.20 20.74
N ASP A 195 5.31 -13.30 20.08
CA ASP A 195 6.35 -12.24 20.06
C ASP A 195 6.53 -11.66 18.64
N HIS A 196 5.84 -10.55 18.36
CA HIS A 196 5.84 -9.87 17.06
C HIS A 196 6.63 -8.57 17.12
N ALA A 197 7.56 -8.36 16.19
CA ALA A 197 8.22 -7.07 16.04
C ALA A 197 8.22 -6.58 14.59
N GLY A 198 8.05 -5.27 14.47
CA GLY A 198 8.34 -4.55 13.23
C GLY A 198 9.83 -4.46 13.01
N MET A 199 10.27 -4.76 11.80
CA MET A 199 11.67 -4.61 11.40
C MET A 199 11.75 -3.46 10.40
N LEU A 200 12.70 -2.55 10.62
CA LEU A 200 13.14 -1.58 9.61
C LEU A 200 14.53 -2.02 9.15
N ILE A 201 14.66 -2.36 7.89
CA ILE A 201 15.86 -2.95 7.28
C ILE A 201 16.37 -1.97 6.21
N ARG A 202 17.69 -1.80 6.12
CA ARG A 202 18.31 -1.05 5.03
C ARG A 202 19.17 -1.98 4.18
N LEU A 203 18.97 -1.93 2.88
CA LEU A 203 19.73 -2.67 1.89
C LEU A 203 20.50 -1.70 1.00
N LYS A 204 21.63 -2.15 0.47
CA LYS A 204 22.39 -1.46 -0.56
C LYS A 204 21.68 -1.53 -1.91
N PRO A 205 22.06 -0.71 -2.89
CA PRO A 205 21.48 -0.76 -4.24
C PRO A 205 21.58 -2.13 -4.94
N ASP A 206 22.54 -2.97 -4.52
CA ASP A 206 22.71 -4.34 -5.02
C ASP A 206 21.83 -5.39 -4.32
N GLY A 207 21.03 -4.97 -3.33
CA GLY A 207 20.16 -5.82 -2.53
C GLY A 207 20.82 -6.42 -1.28
N SER A 208 22.13 -6.29 -1.09
CA SER A 208 22.80 -6.79 0.11
C SER A 208 22.47 -5.96 1.36
N LEU A 209 22.52 -6.56 2.53
CA LEU A 209 22.27 -5.86 3.80
C LEU A 209 23.29 -4.74 4.03
N ASP A 210 22.82 -3.55 4.38
CA ASP A 210 23.67 -2.40 4.67
C ASP A 210 24.02 -2.32 6.16
N GLU A 211 25.07 -3.02 6.58
CA GLU A 211 25.50 -3.09 7.98
C GLU A 211 25.88 -1.73 8.61
N THR A 212 26.02 -0.66 7.83
CA THR A 212 26.26 0.68 8.38
C THR A 212 25.02 1.27 9.06
N PHE A 213 23.82 0.84 8.66
CA PHE A 213 22.56 1.27 9.24
C PHE A 213 22.34 0.63 10.61
N ASN A 214 22.21 1.45 11.65
CA ASN A 214 22.10 1.02 13.05
C ASN A 214 23.22 0.03 13.47
N GLY A 215 24.38 0.09 12.80
CA GLY A 215 25.53 -0.80 13.03
C GLY A 215 25.33 -2.29 12.72
N ARG A 216 24.19 -2.68 12.12
CA ARG A 216 23.84 -4.08 11.83
C ARG A 216 22.91 -4.29 10.63
N GLY A 217 22.50 -3.22 9.96
CA GLY A 217 21.60 -3.22 8.80
C GLY A 217 20.12 -3.18 9.09
N PHE A 218 19.72 -3.16 10.35
CA PHE A 218 18.30 -3.11 10.71
C PHE A 218 18.07 -2.60 12.13
N VAL A 219 16.82 -2.20 12.36
CA VAL A 219 16.26 -1.81 13.65
C VAL A 219 15.11 -2.77 13.95
N MET A 220 15.06 -3.27 15.19
CA MET A 220 13.88 -3.94 15.73
C MET A 220 13.04 -2.89 16.45
N ILE A 221 11.85 -2.63 15.94
CA ILE A 221 10.97 -1.58 16.43
C ILE A 221 10.06 -2.20 17.49
N ARG A 222 10.33 -1.84 18.74
CA ARG A 222 9.51 -2.18 19.90
C ARG A 222 9.42 -0.97 20.81
N HIS A 223 8.25 -0.78 21.43
CA HIS A 223 8.04 0.22 22.46
C HIS A 223 7.46 -0.46 23.70
N LEU A 224 8.10 -0.25 24.85
CA LEU A 224 7.72 -0.86 26.13
C LEU A 224 7.61 -2.40 26.10
N LEU A 225 8.42 -3.07 25.27
CA LEU A 225 8.44 -4.53 25.07
C LEU A 225 7.11 -5.08 24.52
N LEU A 226 6.27 -4.24 23.94
CA LEU A 226 5.00 -4.64 23.34
C LEU A 226 5.17 -5.06 21.88
N ASN A 227 4.29 -5.95 21.45
CA ASN A 227 4.24 -6.42 20.07
C ASN A 227 3.91 -5.27 19.13
N THR A 228 4.63 -5.20 18.01
CA THR A 228 4.50 -4.12 17.02
C THR A 228 4.26 -4.71 15.64
N TRP A 229 3.27 -4.17 14.93
CA TRP A 229 3.01 -4.45 13.51
C TRP A 229 3.13 -3.15 12.74
N LEU A 230 3.97 -3.15 11.71
CA LEU A 230 4.16 -2.02 10.80
C LEU A 230 3.38 -2.26 9.51
N ASN A 231 2.90 -1.16 8.93
CA ASN A 231 2.18 -1.12 7.66
C ASN A 231 2.71 -0.07 6.69
N SER A 232 3.25 1.04 7.21
CA SER A 232 3.62 2.20 6.42
C SER A 232 5.05 2.62 6.73
N LEU A 233 5.80 2.90 5.66
CA LEU A 233 7.08 3.55 5.71
C LEU A 233 7.04 4.86 4.90
N LEU A 234 7.41 5.96 5.57
CA LEU A 234 7.53 7.28 4.98
C LEU A 234 8.99 7.75 5.11
N LEU A 235 9.65 7.96 3.96
CA LEU A 235 10.95 8.61 3.88
C LEU A 235 10.74 10.12 3.71
N GLN A 236 11.18 10.91 4.68
CA GLN A 236 11.12 12.38 4.63
C GLN A 236 12.25 12.94 3.75
N ALA A 237 12.06 14.15 3.24
CA ALA A 237 13.04 14.80 2.35
C ALA A 237 14.43 15.04 2.99
N ASP A 238 14.50 15.11 4.32
CA ASP A 238 15.76 15.23 5.07
C ASP A 238 16.40 13.87 5.43
N GLY A 239 15.84 12.77 4.91
CA GLY A 239 16.32 11.42 5.13
C GLY A 239 15.81 10.77 6.42
N ARG A 240 15.04 11.48 7.26
CA ARG A 240 14.37 10.85 8.41
C ARG A 240 13.32 9.86 7.94
N ILE A 241 13.12 8.84 8.76
CA ILE A 241 12.28 7.68 8.42
C ILE A 241 11.16 7.61 9.45
N VAL A 242 9.92 7.77 9.02
CA VAL A 242 8.74 7.57 9.86
C VAL A 242 8.12 6.24 9.51
N VAL A 243 7.90 5.40 10.52
CA VAL A 243 7.20 4.12 10.39
C VAL A 243 5.88 4.18 11.14
N GLY A 244 4.86 3.48 10.62
CA GLY A 244 3.53 3.46 11.21
C GLY A 244 2.88 2.09 11.20
N GLY A 245 1.98 1.89 12.16
CA GLY A 245 1.20 0.66 12.27
C GLY A 245 0.40 0.59 13.57
N SER A 246 0.52 -0.51 14.30
CA SER A 246 -0.08 -0.67 15.63
C SER A 246 0.83 -1.35 16.63
N ILE A 247 0.54 -1.13 17.92
CA ILE A 247 1.19 -1.74 19.06
C ILE A 247 0.15 -2.37 20.00
N ASP A 248 0.47 -3.49 20.65
CA ASP A 248 -0.50 -4.27 21.43
C ASP A 248 -0.66 -3.86 22.90
N PHE A 249 -1.92 -3.96 23.35
CA PHE A 249 -2.54 -3.82 24.68
C PHE A 249 -2.63 -2.43 25.37
N PRO A 250 -3.81 -1.76 25.27
CA PRO A 250 -4.82 -1.97 24.22
C PRO A 250 -4.22 -1.68 22.85
N GLN A 251 -4.74 -2.30 21.78
CA GLN A 251 -4.21 -2.05 20.44
C GLN A 251 -4.27 -0.55 20.12
N GLN A 252 -3.11 0.08 20.00
CA GLN A 252 -2.96 1.51 19.74
C GLN A 252 -2.32 1.72 18.38
N GLY A 253 -2.67 2.82 17.71
CA GLY A 253 -1.96 3.26 16.52
C GLY A 253 -0.56 3.68 16.96
N LEU A 254 0.46 3.26 16.22
CA LEU A 254 1.87 3.54 16.51
C LEU A 254 2.48 4.34 15.37
N LEU A 255 3.27 5.36 15.73
CA LEU A 255 4.29 5.95 14.88
C LEU A 255 5.63 5.95 15.62
N ALA A 256 6.70 5.78 14.88
CA ALA A 256 8.06 6.00 15.37
C ALA A 256 8.87 6.72 14.31
N ARG A 257 9.85 7.54 14.72
CA ARG A 257 10.76 8.20 13.79
C ARG A 257 12.21 7.84 14.07
N TYR A 258 12.95 7.60 12.99
CA TYR A 258 14.37 7.26 12.99
C TYR A 258 15.15 8.28 12.14
N LEU A 259 16.40 8.49 12.52
CA LEU A 259 17.39 9.23 11.75
C LEU A 259 17.84 8.41 10.52
N PRO A 260 18.45 9.03 9.49
CA PRO A 260 18.92 8.33 8.28
C PRO A 260 19.86 7.15 8.56
N GLU A 261 20.59 7.21 9.68
CA GLU A 261 21.54 6.20 10.13
C GLU A 261 20.87 5.06 10.93
N GLY A 262 19.56 5.14 11.21
CA GLY A 262 18.79 4.10 11.90
C GLY A 262 18.71 4.25 13.42
N CYS A 263 19.28 5.31 13.99
CA CYS A 263 19.07 5.66 15.39
C CYS A 263 17.67 6.24 15.60
N LEU A 264 17.04 5.97 16.75
CA LEU A 264 15.74 6.54 17.11
C LEU A 264 15.86 8.07 17.24
N ASP A 265 14.91 8.82 16.64
CA ASP A 265 14.82 10.27 16.80
C ASP A 265 14.00 10.61 18.04
N GLU A 266 14.67 10.71 19.20
CA GLU A 266 14.03 11.01 20.49
C GLU A 266 13.33 12.39 20.53
N SER A 267 13.57 13.26 19.55
CA SER A 267 12.86 14.54 19.44
C SER A 267 11.43 14.41 18.89
N PHE A 268 11.09 13.24 18.33
CA PHE A 268 9.76 12.95 17.81
C PHE A 268 8.82 12.50 18.93
N ALA A 269 7.66 13.17 19.02
CA ALA A 269 6.59 12.89 19.97
C ALA A 269 7.10 12.75 21.41
N VAL A 270 7.05 11.55 21.99
CA VAL A 270 7.59 11.22 23.32
C VAL A 270 8.61 10.10 23.14
N ASP A 271 9.88 10.40 23.40
CA ASP A 271 11.00 9.46 23.30
C ASP A 271 11.05 8.71 21.95
N GLY A 272 10.73 9.41 20.86
CA GLY A 272 10.77 8.87 19.49
C GLY A 272 9.51 8.12 19.05
N PHE A 273 8.53 7.95 19.95
CA PHE A 273 7.29 7.21 19.68
C PHE A 273 6.03 8.05 19.91
N MET A 274 5.01 7.76 19.11
CA MET A 274 3.66 8.23 19.31
C MET A 274 2.71 7.03 19.31
N ALA A 275 2.00 6.83 20.41
CA ALA A 275 0.95 5.83 20.53
C ALA A 275 -0.40 6.49 20.82
N PHE A 276 -1.47 6.05 20.17
CA PHE A 276 -2.79 6.67 20.34
C PHE A 276 -3.96 5.69 20.17
N THR A 277 -5.10 6.06 20.79
CA THR A 277 -6.40 5.45 20.55
C THR A 277 -7.29 6.41 19.77
N ALA A 278 -8.33 5.90 19.13
CA ALA A 278 -9.30 6.71 18.39
C ALA A 278 -10.61 6.79 19.16
N GLN A 279 -10.79 7.87 19.94
CA GLN A 279 -12.00 8.08 20.75
C GLN A 279 -12.26 6.90 21.71
N GLY A 280 -11.18 6.39 22.34
CA GLY A 280 -11.23 5.23 23.24
C GLY A 280 -11.29 3.86 22.55
N LYS A 281 -11.28 3.82 21.21
CA LYS A 281 -11.21 2.58 20.42
C LYS A 281 -9.78 2.29 19.97
N SER A 282 -9.52 1.05 19.57
CA SER A 282 -8.21 0.73 19.00
C SER A 282 -7.93 1.54 17.73
N ALA A 283 -6.66 1.64 17.37
CA ALA A 283 -6.25 2.32 16.16
C ALA A 283 -5.16 1.51 15.45
N LEU A 284 -5.19 1.59 14.12
CA LEU A 284 -4.21 1.05 13.20
C LEU A 284 -3.89 2.15 12.19
N VAL A 285 -2.61 2.43 12.01
CA VAL A 285 -2.13 3.28 10.90
C VAL A 285 -1.84 2.37 9.71
N SER A 286 -2.46 2.64 8.57
CA SER A 286 -2.21 1.95 7.31
C SER A 286 -1.32 2.77 6.38
N GLN A 287 -1.39 4.10 6.47
CA GLN A 287 -0.57 5.00 5.65
C GLN A 287 -0.23 6.30 6.39
N ILE A 288 0.99 6.79 6.18
CA ILE A 288 1.45 8.11 6.64
C ILE A 288 1.80 8.95 5.40
N LEU A 289 1.33 10.20 5.36
CA LEU A 289 1.66 11.19 4.35
C LEU A 289 2.32 12.40 4.99
N GLU A 290 3.30 12.98 4.30
CA GLU A 290 3.91 14.26 4.67
C GLU A 290 3.33 15.41 3.82
N SER A 291 2.96 16.49 4.50
CA SER A 291 2.75 17.81 3.91
C SER A 291 3.81 18.78 4.44
N THR A 292 3.79 20.03 3.98
CA THR A 292 4.82 21.03 4.34
C THR A 292 4.94 21.26 5.85
N GLU A 293 3.84 21.13 6.59
CA GLU A 293 3.78 21.46 8.03
C GLU A 293 3.33 20.29 8.91
N SER A 294 2.85 19.21 8.30
CA SER A 294 2.12 18.16 9.02
C SER A 294 2.40 16.76 8.50
N LEU A 295 2.20 15.79 9.40
CA LEU A 295 2.03 14.38 9.05
C LEU A 295 0.53 14.05 9.10
N HIS A 296 0.04 13.34 8.10
CA HIS A 296 -1.35 12.86 8.03
C HIS A 296 -1.36 11.34 8.06
N CYS A 297 -2.03 10.76 9.04
CA CYS A 297 -2.14 9.32 9.23
C CYS A 297 -3.54 8.86 8.82
N PHE A 298 -3.59 7.83 8.00
CA PHE A 298 -4.81 7.16 7.58
C PHE A 298 -4.79 5.69 8.03
N GLY A 299 -5.95 5.16 8.38
CA GLY A 299 -6.08 3.74 8.70
C GLY A 299 -7.46 3.40 9.22
N SER A 300 -7.54 2.70 10.34
CA SER A 300 -8.82 2.26 10.91
C SER A 300 -8.83 2.12 12.42
N SER A 301 -10.00 2.25 13.05
CA SER A 301 -10.24 1.69 14.37
C SER A 301 -10.63 0.22 14.31
N ARG A 302 -10.61 -0.49 15.45
CA ARG A 302 -11.38 -1.73 15.63
C ARG A 302 -12.43 -1.56 16.73
N ASP A 303 -13.51 -2.31 16.59
CA ASP A 303 -14.64 -2.37 17.53
C ASP A 303 -15.36 -1.01 17.79
N PRO A 304 -16.10 -0.47 16.79
CA PRO A 304 -16.28 -0.98 15.44
C PRO A 304 -15.16 -0.57 14.47
N ILE A 305 -15.07 -1.27 13.34
CA ILE A 305 -14.12 -0.92 12.28
C ILE A 305 -14.62 0.33 11.53
N ARG A 306 -13.90 1.43 11.69
CA ARG A 306 -14.20 2.73 11.08
C ARG A 306 -12.94 3.29 10.45
N CYS A 307 -13.09 4.01 9.35
CA CYS A 307 -12.00 4.71 8.69
C CYS A 307 -11.44 5.79 9.63
N LEU A 308 -10.11 5.89 9.71
CA LEU A 308 -9.43 6.81 10.62
C LEU A 308 -8.58 7.81 9.84
N ALA A 309 -8.66 9.08 10.22
CA ALA A 309 -7.72 10.13 9.81
C ALA A 309 -7.20 10.89 11.05
N LEU A 310 -5.91 11.18 11.11
CA LEU A 310 -5.29 11.96 12.17
C LEU A 310 -4.22 12.89 11.58
N THR A 311 -4.23 14.17 11.96
CA THR A 311 -3.17 15.12 11.59
C THR A 311 -2.29 15.41 12.80
N LEU A 312 -0.98 15.37 12.58
CA LEU A 312 0.07 15.66 13.54
C LEU A 312 0.96 16.77 12.97
N HIS A 313 1.62 17.52 13.84
CA HIS A 313 2.77 18.32 13.42
C HIS A 313 3.93 17.41 12.96
N LEU A 314 4.88 17.95 12.19
CA LEU A 314 6.08 17.20 11.80
C LEU A 314 6.90 16.66 12.98
N ASN A 315 6.75 17.20 14.19
CA ASN A 315 7.38 16.66 15.39
C ASN A 315 6.62 15.48 16.03
N GLY A 316 5.56 14.97 15.39
CA GLY A 316 4.78 13.81 15.85
C GLY A 316 3.71 14.13 16.89
N ARG A 317 3.58 15.37 17.35
CA ARG A 317 2.54 15.76 18.31
C ARG A 317 1.21 16.05 17.60
N PRO A 318 0.06 15.66 18.18
CA PRO A 318 -1.24 15.98 17.60
C PRO A 318 -1.46 17.47 17.42
N ASP A 319 -2.01 17.86 16.27
CA ASP A 319 -2.36 19.26 16.01
C ASP A 319 -3.71 19.59 16.66
N SER A 320 -3.68 20.38 17.74
CA SER A 320 -4.88 20.76 18.49
C SER A 320 -5.86 21.64 17.68
N HIS A 321 -5.43 22.26 16.59
CA HIS A 321 -6.30 23.08 15.75
C HIS A 321 -7.15 22.22 14.80
N ILE A 322 -6.77 20.96 14.57
CA ILE A 322 -7.47 20.03 13.69
C ILE A 322 -8.15 18.96 14.56
N ASN A 323 -9.49 18.97 14.60
CA ASN A 323 -10.28 18.03 15.37
C ASN A 323 -9.83 17.89 16.84
N ASN A 324 -9.37 18.99 17.46
CA ASN A 324 -8.83 19.03 18.83
C ASN A 324 -7.65 18.07 19.06
N GLY A 325 -6.85 17.77 18.02
CA GLY A 325 -5.75 16.81 18.10
C GLY A 325 -6.20 15.36 18.27
N GLN A 326 -7.48 15.05 17.99
CA GLN A 326 -8.03 13.71 18.10
C GLN A 326 -8.19 13.06 16.72
N PRO A 327 -8.08 11.72 16.63
CA PRO A 327 -8.41 11.01 15.40
C PRO A 327 -9.88 11.23 15.00
N GLN A 328 -10.09 11.58 13.72
CA GLN A 328 -11.40 11.60 13.10
C GLN A 328 -11.76 10.18 12.66
N LEU A 329 -12.93 9.70 13.10
CA LEU A 329 -13.50 8.44 12.66
C LEU A 329 -14.62 8.72 11.65
N LEU A 330 -14.51 8.10 10.47
CA LEU A 330 -15.50 8.17 9.40
C LEU A 330 -16.24 6.83 9.28
N GLU A 331 -17.55 6.92 9.19
CA GLU A 331 -18.45 5.79 8.95
C GLU A 331 -18.97 5.84 7.52
N ILE A 332 -18.72 4.77 6.76
CA ILE A 332 -19.16 4.63 5.38
C ILE A 332 -20.11 3.42 5.27
N GLY A 333 -21.40 3.72 5.31
CA GLY A 333 -22.46 2.70 5.29
C GLY A 333 -22.63 1.96 6.63
N PRO A 334 -23.50 0.94 6.66
CA PRO A 334 -23.87 0.24 7.90
C PRO A 334 -22.81 -0.78 8.37
N SER A 335 -21.89 -1.16 7.49
CA SER A 335 -20.85 -2.16 7.74
C SER A 335 -19.58 -1.52 8.32
N GLY A 336 -18.58 -2.33 8.65
CA GLY A 336 -17.23 -1.81 8.94
C GLY A 336 -16.65 -1.08 7.73
N CYS A 337 -15.64 -0.24 7.92
CA CYS A 337 -14.89 0.37 6.83
C CYS A 337 -13.46 0.69 7.26
N GLN A 338 -12.50 0.53 6.36
CA GLN A 338 -11.09 0.80 6.64
C GLN A 338 -10.41 1.49 5.47
N TRP A 339 -9.40 2.32 5.77
CA TRP A 339 -8.44 2.78 4.77
C TRP A 339 -7.27 1.81 4.67
N SER A 340 -6.91 1.44 3.44
CA SER A 340 -5.78 0.59 3.11
C SER A 340 -4.59 1.42 2.64
N ALA A 341 -4.84 2.47 1.87
CA ALA A 341 -3.81 3.35 1.33
C ALA A 341 -4.28 4.80 1.27
N ALA A 342 -3.31 5.71 1.24
CA ALA A 342 -3.53 7.12 0.97
C ALA A 342 -2.37 7.70 0.14
N GLN A 343 -2.62 8.77 -0.60
CA GLN A 343 -1.60 9.51 -1.34
C GLN A 343 -1.92 10.99 -1.39
N ARG A 344 -0.88 11.82 -1.37
CA ARG A 344 -0.99 13.27 -1.57
C ARG A 344 -1.01 13.60 -3.06
N MET A 345 -1.89 14.52 -3.45
CA MET A 345 -2.00 15.08 -4.81
C MET A 345 -1.06 16.28 -4.99
N ALA A 346 -0.80 16.66 -6.24
CA ALA A 346 0.07 17.79 -6.57
C ALA A 346 -0.39 19.13 -5.98
N ASP A 347 -1.71 19.33 -5.84
CA ASP A 347 -2.31 20.53 -5.22
C ASP A 347 -2.33 20.48 -3.67
N GLY A 348 -1.80 19.41 -3.08
CA GLY A 348 -1.74 19.20 -1.64
C GLY A 348 -2.97 18.56 -1.01
N ARG A 349 -4.07 18.34 -1.76
CA ARG A 349 -5.16 17.48 -1.30
C ARG A 349 -4.67 16.05 -1.15
N MET A 350 -5.43 15.23 -0.44
CA MET A 350 -5.08 13.83 -0.19
C MET A 350 -6.24 12.93 -0.58
N ILE A 351 -5.92 11.76 -1.12
CA ILE A 351 -6.87 10.70 -1.41
C ILE A 351 -6.60 9.55 -0.47
N ALA A 352 -7.65 8.97 0.10
CA ALA A 352 -7.60 7.72 0.83
C ALA A 352 -8.52 6.70 0.16
N VAL A 353 -8.06 5.45 0.04
CA VAL A 353 -8.86 4.33 -0.49
C VAL A 353 -8.87 3.15 0.47
N GLY A 354 -9.90 2.33 0.34
CA GLY A 354 -10.00 1.08 1.08
C GLY A 354 -11.30 0.36 0.79
N ALA A 355 -11.84 -0.33 1.79
CA ALA A 355 -13.03 -1.15 1.61
C ALA A 355 -14.02 -1.03 2.77
N THR A 356 -15.32 -1.23 2.47
CA THR A 356 -16.29 -1.61 3.50
C THR A 356 -16.14 -3.08 3.88
N LEU A 357 -16.32 -3.43 5.15
CA LEU A 357 -16.08 -4.75 5.71
C LEU A 357 -17.33 -5.31 6.39
N GLY A 358 -17.66 -6.57 6.13
CA GLY A 358 -18.73 -7.29 6.82
C GLY A 358 -20.08 -7.27 6.10
N GLY A 359 -20.74 -8.43 6.09
CA GLY A 359 -21.96 -8.71 5.32
C GLY A 359 -21.68 -9.69 4.16
N VAL A 360 -22.56 -9.67 3.15
CA VAL A 360 -22.43 -10.45 1.89
C VAL A 360 -21.66 -9.66 0.81
N GLU A 361 -21.27 -8.41 1.09
CA GLU A 361 -20.75 -7.46 0.11
C GLU A 361 -19.70 -6.51 0.75
N ALA A 362 -18.53 -6.38 0.12
CA ALA A 362 -17.51 -5.37 0.40
C ALA A 362 -17.36 -4.51 -0.86
N ASP A 363 -17.26 -3.19 -0.72
CA ASP A 363 -17.17 -2.27 -1.86
C ASP A 363 -15.94 -1.39 -1.72
N PHE A 364 -15.41 -0.94 -2.85
CA PHE A 364 -14.35 0.07 -2.89
C PHE A 364 -14.89 1.36 -2.28
N ILE A 365 -14.07 2.01 -1.45
CA ILE A 365 -14.34 3.35 -0.93
C ILE A 365 -13.17 4.26 -1.27
N VAL A 366 -13.51 5.48 -1.67
CA VAL A 366 -12.55 6.55 -2.00
C VAL A 366 -13.00 7.81 -1.29
N ALA A 367 -12.10 8.47 -0.57
CA ALA A 367 -12.34 9.76 0.06
C ALA A 367 -11.28 10.77 -0.34
N ARG A 368 -11.67 12.04 -0.43
CA ARG A 368 -10.77 13.16 -0.62
C ARG A 368 -10.73 14.03 0.63
N TYR A 369 -9.54 14.42 1.02
CA TYR A 369 -9.25 15.30 2.14
C TYR A 369 -8.55 16.55 1.63
N ARG A 370 -8.84 17.68 2.28
CA ARG A 370 -8.16 18.95 2.05
C ARG A 370 -6.76 18.92 2.67
N THR A 371 -5.94 19.91 2.33
CA THR A 371 -4.57 20.07 2.87
C THR A 371 -4.53 20.17 4.40
N ASP A 372 -5.61 20.65 5.02
CA ASP A 372 -5.77 20.74 6.48
C ASP A 372 -6.19 19.40 7.13
N GLY A 373 -6.27 18.32 6.35
CA GLY A 373 -6.67 16.99 6.83
C GLY A 373 -8.17 16.82 7.06
N SER A 374 -9.00 17.82 6.77
CA SER A 374 -10.46 17.68 6.84
C SER A 374 -11.04 17.10 5.55
N LEU A 375 -12.16 16.39 5.67
CA LEU A 375 -12.85 15.78 4.53
C LEU A 375 -13.34 16.84 3.52
N ASP A 376 -13.10 16.63 2.22
CA ASP A 376 -13.39 17.61 1.16
C ASP A 376 -14.83 17.46 0.61
N PRO A 377 -15.77 18.35 0.93
CA PRO A 377 -17.16 18.22 0.48
C PRO A 377 -17.34 18.40 -1.03
N SER A 378 -16.33 18.87 -1.78
CA SER A 378 -16.41 18.99 -3.24
C SER A 378 -16.27 17.65 -3.98
N PHE A 379 -16.06 16.55 -3.26
CA PHE A 379 -15.88 15.20 -3.82
C PHE A 379 -17.07 14.28 -3.51
N GLY A 380 -17.38 13.33 -4.38
CA GLY A 380 -18.37 12.28 -4.10
C GLY A 380 -19.78 12.81 -3.84
N HIS A 381 -20.21 13.82 -4.61
CA HIS A 381 -21.52 14.49 -4.50
C HIS A 381 -21.79 15.12 -3.12
N GLY A 382 -20.87 15.90 -2.58
CA GLY A 382 -21.07 16.62 -1.32
C GLY A 382 -20.62 15.86 -0.07
N ARG A 383 -20.39 14.53 -0.18
CA ARG A 383 -20.05 13.68 0.97
C ARG A 383 -18.57 13.70 1.31
N GLY A 384 -17.71 14.06 0.36
CA GLY A 384 -16.26 13.92 0.42
C GLY A 384 -15.73 12.50 0.29
N TRP A 385 -16.62 11.54 0.10
CA TRP A 385 -16.30 10.15 -0.19
C TRP A 385 -17.38 9.53 -1.09
N LEU A 386 -17.02 8.42 -1.71
CA LEU A 386 -17.92 7.56 -2.46
C LEU A 386 -17.63 6.09 -2.18
N ARG A 387 -18.62 5.27 -2.53
CA ARG A 387 -18.60 3.82 -2.46
C ARG A 387 -18.90 3.29 -3.85
N THR A 388 -18.08 2.39 -4.36
CA THR A 388 -18.21 1.80 -5.69
C THR A 388 -18.24 0.29 -5.59
N ARG A 389 -19.28 -0.28 -6.18
CA ARG A 389 -19.42 -1.71 -6.36
C ARG A 389 -18.90 -2.08 -7.74
N LEU A 390 -17.86 -2.89 -7.81
CA LEU A 390 -17.29 -3.37 -9.07
C LEU A 390 -18.01 -4.65 -9.53
N GLY A 391 -18.48 -5.47 -8.60
CA GLY A 391 -19.14 -6.74 -8.91
C GLY A 391 -20.22 -7.15 -7.92
N ARG A 392 -20.65 -8.41 -7.98
CA ARG A 392 -21.65 -8.99 -7.06
C ARG A 392 -21.03 -9.52 -5.75
N SER A 393 -19.79 -9.14 -5.44
CA SER A 393 -18.99 -9.81 -4.42
C SER A 393 -18.14 -8.85 -3.59
N LEU A 394 -17.22 -9.41 -2.79
CA LEU A 394 -16.26 -8.69 -1.96
C LEU A 394 -15.21 -7.99 -2.85
N ASP A 395 -15.30 -6.68 -2.92
CA ASP A 395 -14.35 -5.79 -3.57
C ASP A 395 -13.47 -5.12 -2.51
N THR A 396 -12.14 -5.29 -2.60
CA THR A 396 -11.17 -4.68 -1.68
C THR A 396 -10.21 -3.78 -2.45
N ALA A 397 -10.14 -2.50 -2.09
CA ALA A 397 -9.09 -1.60 -2.58
C ALA A 397 -7.89 -1.66 -1.62
N ASN A 398 -6.71 -1.93 -2.18
CA ASN A 398 -5.47 -2.10 -1.44
C ASN A 398 -4.52 -0.90 -1.63
N SER A 399 -4.50 -0.31 -2.82
CA SER A 399 -3.54 0.73 -3.19
C SER A 399 -4.15 1.79 -4.11
N LEU A 400 -3.49 2.95 -4.21
CA LEU A 400 -3.83 3.98 -5.18
C LEU A 400 -2.58 4.63 -5.77
N ALA A 401 -2.73 5.16 -6.98
CA ALA A 401 -1.77 6.04 -7.64
C ALA A 401 -2.50 7.25 -8.22
N VAL A 402 -1.94 8.45 -8.07
CA VAL A 402 -2.46 9.69 -8.67
C VAL A 402 -1.72 9.99 -9.97
N GLN A 403 -2.45 10.09 -11.09
CA GLN A 403 -1.91 10.48 -12.39
C GLN A 403 -1.58 11.97 -12.47
N PRO A 404 -0.71 12.41 -13.40
CA PRO A 404 -0.33 13.82 -13.55
C PRO A 404 -1.50 14.78 -13.83
N ASP A 405 -2.56 14.29 -14.48
CA ASP A 405 -3.81 15.02 -14.74
C ASP A 405 -4.74 15.09 -13.50
N GLY A 406 -4.34 14.43 -12.41
CA GLY A 406 -5.07 14.33 -11.16
C GLY A 406 -6.01 13.13 -11.09
N ALA A 407 -6.17 12.32 -12.15
CA ALA A 407 -7.00 11.12 -12.09
C ALA A 407 -6.46 10.13 -11.04
N ILE A 408 -7.36 9.37 -10.43
CA ILE A 408 -7.06 8.51 -9.30
C ILE A 408 -7.20 7.06 -9.76
N LEU A 409 -6.09 6.34 -9.80
CA LEU A 409 -6.06 4.90 -10.03
C LEU A 409 -6.15 4.18 -8.69
N VAL A 410 -7.01 3.18 -8.60
CA VAL A 410 -7.25 2.40 -7.38
C VAL A 410 -7.07 0.92 -7.71
N GLY A 411 -6.04 0.32 -7.13
CA GLY A 411 -5.71 -1.09 -7.26
C GLY A 411 -6.39 -1.93 -6.17
N GLY A 412 -6.90 -3.10 -6.55
CA GLY A 412 -7.51 -4.02 -5.62
C GLY A 412 -7.96 -5.32 -6.28
N TYR A 413 -8.91 -6.01 -5.67
CA TYR A 413 -9.46 -7.24 -6.24
C TYR A 413 -10.95 -7.37 -6.01
N SER A 414 -11.58 -8.19 -6.87
CA SER A 414 -12.97 -8.61 -6.75
C SER A 414 -13.06 -10.14 -6.70
N LEU A 415 -14.02 -10.68 -5.93
CA LEU A 415 -14.21 -12.13 -5.74
C LEU A 415 -15.44 -12.66 -6.51
N ASP A 416 -15.44 -12.69 -7.85
CA ASP A 416 -16.54 -13.32 -8.61
C ASP A 416 -16.19 -14.77 -8.99
N GLY A 417 -16.51 -15.71 -8.10
CA GLY A 417 -16.12 -17.12 -8.17
C GLY A 417 -14.65 -17.36 -7.80
N ASN A 418 -13.73 -16.59 -8.39
CA ASN A 418 -12.31 -16.55 -8.04
C ASN A 418 -11.85 -15.10 -7.84
N TYR A 419 -10.79 -14.89 -7.05
CA TYR A 419 -10.17 -13.56 -6.93
C TYR A 419 -9.60 -13.10 -8.27
N ARG A 420 -9.94 -11.87 -8.67
CA ARG A 420 -9.46 -11.21 -9.87
C ARG A 420 -8.87 -9.85 -9.51
N ALA A 421 -7.64 -9.61 -9.96
CA ALA A 421 -6.95 -8.34 -9.85
C ALA A 421 -7.64 -7.26 -10.69
N MET A 422 -7.89 -6.10 -10.08
CA MET A 422 -8.61 -4.97 -10.66
C MET A 422 -7.82 -3.67 -10.50
N VAL A 423 -8.01 -2.76 -11.46
CA VAL A 423 -7.64 -1.35 -11.37
C VAL A 423 -8.84 -0.52 -11.79
N ALA A 424 -9.31 0.37 -10.93
CA ALA A 424 -10.37 1.32 -11.24
C ALA A 424 -9.79 2.73 -11.39
N ARG A 425 -10.33 3.55 -12.30
CA ARG A 425 -9.95 4.95 -12.45
C ARG A 425 -11.11 5.86 -12.07
N TYR A 426 -10.83 6.85 -11.23
CA TYR A 426 -11.77 7.86 -10.78
C TYR A 426 -11.33 9.25 -11.20
N LEU A 427 -12.32 10.08 -11.52
CA LEU A 427 -12.13 11.48 -11.85
C LEU A 427 -11.88 12.29 -10.58
N ASN A 428 -10.97 13.25 -10.65
CA ASN A 428 -10.75 14.19 -9.55
C ASN A 428 -11.59 15.46 -9.67
N HIS A 429 -12.06 15.83 -10.86
CA HIS A 429 -12.81 17.06 -11.09
C HIS A 429 -14.13 16.79 -11.80
#